data_AF-A0A6F9CGV9-F1
#
_entry.id   AF-A0A6F9CGV9-F1
#
_cell.length_a   1.000
_cell.length_b   1.000
_cell.length_c   1.000
_cell.angle_alpha   90.00
_cell.angle_beta   90.00
_cell.angle_gamma   90.00
#
_symmetry.space_group_name_H-M   'P 1'
#
loop_
_entity.id
_entity.type
_entity.pdbx_description
1 polymer ?
#
loop_
_entity_poly.entity_id
_entity_poly.type
_entity_poly.pdbx_seq_one_letter_code
_entity_poly.pdbx_strand_id
1 'polypeptide(L)'
;AMVACYPGNGTGYIRHVDNPNGDGRCITCIYYLNKNWDVKVQGDLSRGESVVANIEPLFDRLLIFWSDRRNPHEGVSYAITVWYFDAKERAEAKEKYRL
;
A
#
# COMPACT_ATOMS: atom_id res chain seq x y z
N ALA A 1 1.47 -12.59 3.40
CA ALA A 1 2.33 -11.41 3.16
C ALA A 1 2.62 -11.32 1.66
N MET A 2 2.86 -10.13 1.14
CA MET A 2 3.25 -9.87 -0.25
C MET A 2 4.62 -9.19 -0.25
N VAL A 3 5.55 -9.66 -1.09
CA VAL A 3 6.83 -9.00 -1.33
C VAL A 3 6.76 -8.34 -2.70
N ALA A 4 7.00 -7.03 -2.75
CA ALA A 4 6.99 -6.25 -3.98
C ALA A 4 8.39 -5.77 -4.35
N CYS A 5 8.67 -5.75 -5.67
CA CYS A 5 9.90 -5.25 -6.26
C CYS A 5 9.52 -4.31 -7.40
N TYR A 6 9.75 -3.02 -7.21
CA TYR A 6 9.64 -2.01 -8.25
C TYR A 6 11.02 -1.40 -8.48
N PRO A 7 11.70 -1.73 -9.59
CA PRO A 7 13.11 -1.38 -9.79
C PRO A 7 13.35 0.09 -10.22
N GLY A 8 12.34 0.97 -10.12
CA GLY A 8 12.40 2.36 -10.57
C GLY A 8 11.86 2.56 -11.99
N ASN A 9 12.36 3.57 -12.71
CA ASN A 9 11.99 3.90 -14.10
C ASN A 9 10.49 4.12 -14.35
N GLY A 10 9.78 4.73 -13.41
CA GLY A 10 8.35 5.00 -13.54
C GLY A 10 7.45 3.76 -13.40
N THR A 11 8.02 2.58 -13.09
CA THR A 11 7.23 1.44 -12.62
C THR A 11 6.70 1.75 -11.22
N GLY A 12 5.50 1.29 -10.89
CA GLY A 12 4.83 1.55 -9.61
C GLY A 12 3.39 1.07 -9.68
N TYR A 13 2.65 1.26 -8.60
CA TYR A 13 1.20 1.04 -8.59
C TYR A 13 0.48 2.38 -8.73
N ILE A 14 -0.50 2.41 -9.63
CA ILE A 14 -1.42 3.55 -9.79
C ILE A 14 -2.28 3.74 -8.54
N ARG A 15 -2.87 4.93 -8.41
CA ARG A 15 -3.80 5.25 -7.32
C ARG A 15 -4.91 4.21 -7.20
N HIS A 16 -5.02 3.61 -6.02
CA HIS A 16 -6.04 2.62 -5.70
C HIS A 16 -6.41 2.64 -4.22
N VAL A 17 -7.42 1.85 -3.85
CA VAL A 17 -7.80 1.55 -2.47
C VAL A 17 -7.56 0.07 -2.25
N ASP A 18 -6.95 -0.30 -1.13
CA ASP A 18 -6.63 -1.70 -0.84
C ASP A 18 -7.90 -2.53 -0.70
N ASN A 19 -8.84 -2.11 0.14
CA ASN A 19 -10.12 -2.76 0.38
C ASN A 19 -11.29 -1.86 -0.08
N PRO A 20 -11.60 -1.81 -1.38
CA PRO A 20 -12.66 -0.92 -1.89
C PRO A 20 -14.07 -1.46 -1.65
N ASN A 21 -14.21 -2.78 -1.40
CA ASN A 21 -15.47 -3.52 -1.50
C ASN A 21 -15.79 -4.40 -0.28
N GLY A 22 -15.03 -4.29 0.80
CA GLY A 22 -15.27 -5.01 2.05
C GLY A 22 -14.85 -6.48 2.00
N ASP A 23 -13.59 -6.77 1.67
CA ASP A 23 -13.06 -8.15 1.64
C ASP A 23 -12.49 -8.64 2.99
N GLY A 24 -12.59 -7.81 4.01
CA GLY A 24 -12.12 -8.02 5.37
C GLY A 24 -10.80 -7.34 5.71
N ARG A 25 -10.00 -6.87 4.74
CA ARG A 25 -8.74 -6.17 5.05
C ARG A 25 -9.02 -4.83 5.70
N CYS A 26 -8.56 -4.63 6.94
CA CYS A 26 -8.83 -3.40 7.69
C CYS A 26 -7.58 -2.53 7.90
N ILE A 27 -6.41 -3.14 8.09
CA ILE A 27 -5.14 -2.44 8.26
C ILE A 27 -4.14 -2.94 7.22
N THR A 28 -3.52 -2.00 6.51
CA THR A 28 -2.36 -2.24 5.66
C THR A 28 -1.10 -1.87 6.42
N CYS A 29 -0.13 -2.77 6.43
CA CYS A 29 1.16 -2.60 7.06
C CYS A 29 2.26 -2.83 6.02
N ILE A 30 3.04 -1.81 5.74
CA ILE A 30 4.12 -1.81 4.74
C ILE A 30 5.45 -1.61 5.45
N TYR A 31 6.42 -2.47 5.17
CA TYR A 31 7.80 -2.33 5.61
C TYR A 31 8.72 -2.10 4.42
N TYR A 32 9.44 -0.98 4.45
CA TYR A 32 10.29 -0.52 3.34
C TYR A 32 11.74 -0.96 3.50
N LEU A 33 12.35 -1.36 2.37
CA LEU A 33 13.68 -1.99 2.33
C LEU A 33 14.74 -1.18 1.57
N ASN A 34 14.46 0.09 1.26
CA ASN A 34 15.26 0.87 0.30
C ASN A 34 16.36 1.69 0.98
N LYS A 35 17.56 1.12 1.10
CA LYS A 35 18.74 1.84 1.63
C LYS A 35 19.13 2.98 0.69
N ASN A 36 19.52 4.12 1.28
CA ASN A 36 19.99 5.29 0.53
C ASN A 36 18.97 5.76 -0.53
N TRP A 37 17.68 5.67 -0.22
CA TRP A 37 16.63 6.15 -1.12
C TRP A 37 16.82 7.64 -1.40
N ASP A 38 16.85 8.01 -2.68
CA ASP A 38 16.90 9.40 -3.16
C ASP A 38 15.78 9.61 -4.18
N VAL A 39 14.79 10.42 -3.78
CA VAL A 39 13.62 10.77 -4.61
C VAL A 39 14.01 11.46 -5.91
N LYS A 40 15.14 12.20 -5.94
CA LYS A 40 15.62 12.89 -7.14
C LYS A 40 16.16 11.93 -8.20
N VAL A 41 16.66 10.77 -7.76
CA VAL A 41 17.23 9.74 -8.64
C VAL A 41 16.17 8.75 -9.11
N GLN A 42 15.28 8.32 -8.22
CA GLN A 42 14.28 7.28 -8.54
C GLN A 42 13.02 7.82 -9.22
N GLY A 43 12.79 9.14 -9.14
CA GLY A 43 11.59 9.79 -9.64
C GLY A 43 10.46 9.80 -8.60
N ASP A 44 9.68 10.87 -8.61
CA ASP A 44 8.47 11.01 -7.81
C ASP A 44 7.27 10.50 -8.61
N LEU A 45 6.56 9.49 -8.06
CA LEU A 45 5.35 8.94 -8.65
C LEU A 45 4.07 9.57 -8.09
N SER A 46 4.18 10.50 -7.14
CA SER A 46 3.03 11.27 -6.65
C SER A 46 2.59 12.28 -7.72
N ARG A 47 1.51 11.92 -8.45
CA ARG A 47 0.97 12.73 -9.55
C ARG A 47 -0.53 12.91 -9.35
N GLY A 48 -0.93 13.78 -8.40
CA GLY A 48 -2.34 14.11 -8.21
C GLY A 48 -2.63 15.37 -7.40
N GLU A 49 -3.76 16.01 -7.70
CA GLU A 49 -4.21 17.29 -7.09
C GLU A 49 -4.75 17.18 -5.65
N SER A 50 -4.67 16.01 -5.01
CA SER A 50 -5.19 15.77 -3.64
C SER A 50 -4.25 14.95 -2.75
N VAL A 51 -2.93 15.19 -2.83
CA VAL A 51 -1.97 14.50 -1.96
C VAL A 51 -1.99 15.15 -0.57
N VAL A 52 -2.40 14.39 0.45
CA VAL A 52 -2.40 14.84 1.86
C VAL A 52 -1.13 14.46 2.61
N ALA A 53 -0.41 13.45 2.12
CA ALA A 53 0.85 13.00 2.68
C ALA A 53 1.71 12.37 1.59
N ASN A 54 2.99 12.71 1.56
CA ASN A 54 3.99 12.06 0.72
C ASN A 54 4.95 11.28 1.62
N ILE A 55 4.95 9.94 1.51
CA ILE A 55 5.72 9.07 2.40
C ILE A 55 6.86 8.43 1.60
N GLU A 56 8.08 8.90 1.83
CA GLU A 56 9.25 8.29 1.22
C GLU A 56 9.44 6.84 1.72
N PRO A 57 9.75 5.87 0.84
CA PRO A 57 9.90 4.47 1.21
C PRO A 57 11.30 4.17 1.78
N LEU A 58 11.67 4.89 2.85
CA LEU A 58 12.99 4.80 3.46
C LEU A 58 13.25 3.42 4.07
N PHE A 59 14.50 2.96 4.02
CA PHE A 59 14.92 1.74 4.73
C PHE A 59 14.50 1.75 6.20
N ASP A 60 14.03 0.59 6.68
CA ASP A 60 13.63 0.36 8.07
C ASP A 60 12.41 1.19 8.54
N ARG A 61 11.65 1.74 7.58
CA ARG A 61 10.38 2.42 7.87
C ARG A 61 9.23 1.42 7.85
N LEU A 62 8.44 1.44 8.93
CA LEU A 62 7.12 0.81 9.01
C LEU A 62 6.03 1.87 8.77
N LEU A 63 5.14 1.60 7.82
CA LEU A 63 3.97 2.43 7.52
C LEU A 63 2.70 1.62 7.79
N ILE A 64 1.74 2.23 8.51
CA ILE A 64 0.47 1.61 8.87
C ILE A 64 -0.66 2.57 8.54
N PHE A 65 -1.68 2.08 7.83
CA PHE A 65 -2.87 2.87 7.49
C PHE A 65 -4.10 1.98 7.30
N TRP A 66 -5.29 2.60 7.30
CA TRP A 66 -6.54 1.89 7.05
C TRP A 66 -6.65 1.46 5.59
N SER A 67 -6.98 0.19 5.36
CA SER A 67 -7.05 -0.38 4.00
C SER A 67 -8.25 0.10 3.19
N ASP A 68 -9.28 0.69 3.82
CA ASP A 68 -10.50 1.11 3.15
C ASP A 68 -10.36 2.46 2.41
N ARG A 69 -11.50 2.98 1.94
CA ARG A 69 -11.59 4.21 1.12
C ARG A 69 -11.10 5.49 1.83
N ARG A 70 -10.75 5.43 3.11
CA ARG A 70 -10.10 6.55 3.82
C ARG A 70 -8.71 6.86 3.26
N ASN A 71 -8.01 5.88 2.67
CA ASN A 71 -6.64 6.05 2.17
C ASN A 71 -6.44 5.59 0.72
N PRO A 72 -6.96 6.32 -0.28
CA PRO A 72 -6.53 6.13 -1.67
C PRO A 72 -5.04 6.48 -1.81
N HIS A 73 -4.24 5.57 -2.34
CA HIS A 73 -2.78 5.71 -2.38
C HIS A 73 -2.14 5.16 -3.67
N GLU A 74 -0.96 5.67 -4.00
CA GLU A 74 -0.11 5.29 -5.13
C GLU A 74 1.36 5.25 -4.68
N GLY A 75 2.24 4.60 -5.44
CA GLY A 75 3.64 4.53 -5.04
C GLY A 75 4.47 3.44 -5.69
N VAL A 76 5.67 3.29 -5.13
CA VAL A 76 6.81 2.55 -5.69
C VAL A 76 7.69 2.13 -4.55
N SER A 77 8.20 0.90 -4.57
CA SER A 77 9.45 0.51 -3.87
C SER A 77 9.62 -1.01 -3.73
N TYR A 78 10.82 -1.42 -3.30
CA TYR A 78 10.98 -2.68 -2.59
C TYR A 78 10.31 -2.60 -1.22
N ALA A 79 9.29 -3.44 -1.01
CA ALA A 79 8.50 -3.43 0.21
C ALA A 79 7.93 -4.80 0.54
N ILE A 80 7.64 -5.02 1.82
CA ILE A 80 6.87 -6.16 2.31
C ILE A 80 5.54 -5.62 2.84
N THR A 81 4.44 -6.15 2.34
CA THR A 81 3.08 -5.77 2.76
C THR A 81 2.38 -6.93 3.48
N VAL A 82 1.75 -6.60 4.60
CA VAL A 82 0.83 -7.47 5.32
C VAL A 82 -0.48 -6.72 5.51
N TRP A 83 -1.60 -7.43 5.34
CA TRP A 83 -2.93 -6.92 5.69
C TRP A 83 -3.46 -7.67 6.90
N TYR A 84 -3.94 -6.94 7.89
CA TYR A 84 -4.71 -7.49 8.99
C TYR A 84 -6.20 -7.46 8.64
N PHE A 85 -6.93 -8.45 9.13
CA PHE A 85 -8.34 -8.63 8.83
C PHE A 85 -9.23 -8.28 10.02
N ASP A 86 -10.33 -7.60 9.75
CA ASP A 86 -11.47 -7.59 10.67
C ASP A 86 -12.19 -8.94 10.61
N ALA A 87 -12.44 -9.54 11.76
CA ALA A 87 -12.98 -10.90 11.83
C ALA A 87 -14.40 -11.00 11.25
N LYS A 88 -15.25 -9.99 11.50
CA LYS A 88 -16.64 -9.98 11.07
C LYS A 88 -16.74 -9.74 9.56
N GLU A 89 -16.11 -8.67 9.08
CA GLU A 89 -16.12 -8.32 7.66
C GLU A 89 -15.50 -9.44 6.82
N ARG A 90 -14.42 -10.08 7.32
CA ARG A 90 -13.82 -11.22 6.63
C ARG A 90 -14.73 -12.44 6.56
N ALA A 91 -15.50 -12.73 7.61
CA ALA A 91 -16.47 -13.82 7.61
C ALA A 91 -17.59 -13.55 6.59
N GLU A 92 -18.16 -12.34 6.60
CA GLU A 92 -19.19 -11.92 5.63
C GLU A 92 -18.68 -11.99 4.18
N ALA A 93 -17.43 -11.58 3.94
CA ALA A 93 -16.80 -11.66 2.63
C ALA A 93 -16.64 -13.10 2.13
N LYS A 94 -16.19 -14.03 2.98
CA LYS A 94 -16.06 -15.45 2.61
C LYS A 94 -17.39 -16.06 2.18
N GLU A 95 -18.45 -15.78 2.93
CA GLU A 95 -19.80 -16.26 2.62
C GLU A 95 -20.30 -15.73 1.27
N LYS A 96 -20.11 -14.43 1.03
CA LYS A 96 -20.54 -13.75 -0.20
C LYS A 96 -19.83 -14.28 -1.45
N TYR A 97 -18.54 -14.59 -1.35
CA TYR A 97 -17.72 -15.02 -2.48
C TYR A 97 -17.56 -16.54 -2.60
N ARG A 98 -18.18 -17.33 -1.71
CA ARG A 98 -18.02 -18.80 -1.61
C ARG A 98 -16.54 -19.24 -1.68
N LEU A 99 -15.70 -18.55 -0.91
CA LEU A 99 -14.26 -18.81 -0.80
C LEU A 99 -13.94 -19.79 0.34
#